data_AF-K9DJE4-F1
#
_entry.id   AF-K9DJE4-F1
#
_cell.length_a   1.000
_cell.length_b   1.000
_cell.length_c   1.000
_cell.angle_alpha   90.00
_cell.angle_beta   90.00
_cell.angle_gamma   90.00
#
_symmetry.space_group_name_H-M   'P 1'
#
loop_
_entity.id
_entity.type
_entity.pdbx_description
1 polymer ?
#
loop_
_entity_poly.entity_id
_entity_poly.type
_entity_poly.pdbx_seq_one_letter_code
_entity_poly.pdbx_strand_id
1 'polypeptide(L)' 'MTRQRISASTWHEHVAHWRSSGLPVQAYAHEHNIGVERLRYWVRRIER' A
#
# COMPACT_ATOMS: atom_id res chain seq x y z
N MET A 1 -1.38 -7.55 -22.48
CA MET A 1 -1.40 -7.57 -21.01
C MET A 1 -1.58 -6.14 -20.51
N THR A 2 -2.81 -5.75 -20.16
CA THR A 2 -3.13 -4.41 -19.67
C THR A 2 -2.51 -4.22 -18.29
N ARG A 3 -1.48 -3.37 -18.21
CA ARG A 3 -0.86 -2.95 -16.96
C ARG A 3 -1.92 -2.18 -16.16
N GLN A 4 -2.69 -2.88 -15.32
CA GLN A 4 -3.73 -2.26 -14.52
C GLN A 4 -3.08 -1.18 -13.64
N ARG A 5 -3.42 0.09 -13.89
CA ARG A 5 -3.05 1.18 -13.00
C ARG A 5 -3.85 0.98 -11.73
N ILE A 6 -3.17 0.57 -10.66
CA ILE A 6 -3.76 0.60 -9.32
C ILE A 6 -4.16 2.04 -9.03
N SER A 7 -5.46 2.26 -8.81
CA SER A 7 -6.03 3.56 -8.57
C SER A 7 -5.60 4.12 -7.20
N ALA A 8 -5.71 5.44 -7.03
CA ALA A 8 -5.44 6.07 -5.73
C ALA A 8 -6.33 5.53 -4.62
N SER A 9 -7.59 5.21 -4.93
CA SER A 9 -8.56 4.63 -4.00
C SER A 9 -8.10 3.27 -3.47
N THR A 10 -7.60 2.40 -4.36
CA THR A 10 -7.07 1.09 -3.97
C THR A 10 -5.85 1.23 -3.04
N TRP A 11 -5.01 2.24 -3.25
CA TRP A 11 -3.90 2.51 -2.32
C TRP A 11 -4.37 3.05 -0.97
N HIS A 12 -5.44 3.85 -0.92
CA HIS A 12 -6.06 4.22 0.36
C HIS A 12 -6.53 2.98 1.12
N GLU A 13 -7.20 2.04 0.45
CA GLU A 13 -7.65 0.80 1.07
C GLU A 13 -6.47 -0.02 1.60
N HIS A 14 -5.41 -0.22 0.80
CA HIS A 14 -4.22 -0.92 1.25
C HIS A 14 -3.55 -0.24 2.45
N VAL A 15 -3.46 1.08 2.48
CA VAL A 15 -2.86 1.82 3.59
C VAL A 15 -3.73 1.73 4.85
N ALA A 16 -5.06 1.82 4.72
CA ALA A 16 -5.99 1.63 5.83
C ALA A 16 -5.93 0.19 6.38
N HIS A 17 -5.87 -0.80 5.48
CA HIS A 17 -5.72 -2.20 5.86
C HIS A 17 -4.39 -2.44 6.59
N TRP A 18 -3.28 -1.94 6.03
CA TRP A 18 -1.96 -2.02 6.62
C TRP A 18 -1.92 -1.42 8.04
N ARG A 19 -2.53 -0.23 8.22
CA ARG A 19 -2.65 0.43 9.52
C ARG A 19 -3.41 -0.44 10.53
N SER A 20 -4.53 -1.03 10.11
CA SER A 20 -5.35 -1.90 10.95
C SER A 20 -4.62 -3.21 11.32
N SER A 21 -3.81 -3.75 10.39
CA SER A 21 -3.04 -4.96 10.62
C SER A 21 -1.93 -4.79 11.66
N GLY A 22 -1.46 -3.57 11.94
CA GLY A 22 -0.36 -3.32 12.88
C GLY A 22 0.99 -3.91 12.44
N LEU A 23 1.08 -4.39 11.19
CA LEU A 23 2.26 -5.04 10.64
C LEU A 23 3.31 -4.00 10.23
N PRO A 24 4.60 -4.33 10.27
CA PRO A 24 5.62 -3.51 9.64
C PRO A 24 5.40 -3.47 8.12
N VAL A 25 5.68 -2.32 7.51
CA VAL A 25 5.45 -2.04 6.08
C VAL A 25 6.06 -3.09 5.14
N GLN A 26 7.19 -3.70 5.53
CA GLN A 26 7.85 -4.75 4.76
C GLN A 26 7.08 -6.07 4.80
N ALA A 27 6.56 -6.46 5.97
CA ALA A 27 5.80 -7.69 6.13
C ALA A 27 4.48 -7.61 5.36
N TYR A 28 3.74 -6.50 5.50
CA TYR A 28 2.51 -6.28 4.75
C TYR A 28 2.76 -6.25 3.24
N ALA A 29 3.82 -5.59 2.79
CA ALA A 29 4.18 -5.55 1.37
C ALA A 29 4.54 -6.93 0.81
N HIS A 30 5.22 -7.76 1.60
CA HIS A 30 5.55 -9.13 1.23
C HIS A 30 4.31 -10.02 1.14
N GLU A 31 3.45 -9.99 2.17
CA GLU A 31 2.18 -10.73 2.23
C GLU A 31 1.26 -10.40 1.05
N HIS A 32 1.12 -9.11 0.73
CA HIS A 32 0.23 -8.65 -0.33
C HIS A 32 0.91 -8.55 -1.70
N ASN A 33 2.17 -8.99 -1.82
CA ASN A 33 2.97 -8.90 -3.04
C ASN A 33 2.98 -7.50 -3.70
N ILE A 34 3.03 -6.45 -2.87
CA ILE A 34 3.09 -5.05 -3.32
C ILE A 34 4.48 -4.46 -3.07
N GLY A 35 4.86 -3.49 -3.90
CA GLY A 35 6.15 -2.82 -3.75
C GLY A 35 6.23 -1.97 -2.48
N VAL A 36 7.20 -2.26 -1.60
CA VAL A 36 7.43 -1.54 -0.33
C VAL A 36 7.58 -0.03 -0.54
N GLU A 37 8.35 0.38 -1.56
CA GLU A 37 8.57 1.80 -1.87
C GLU A 37 7.27 2.50 -2.27
N ARG A 38 6.44 1.80 -3.03
CA ARG A 38 5.14 2.31 -3.49
C ARG A 38 4.18 2.45 -2.32
N LEU A 39 4.15 1.46 -1.42
CA LEU A 39 3.38 1.55 -0.18
C LEU A 39 3.85 2.71 0.70
N ARG A 40 5.16 2.88 0.94
CA ARG A 40 5.70 4.02 1.70
C ARG A 40 5.35 5.37 1.08
N TYR A 41 5.43 5.47 -0.24
CA TYR A 41 5.05 6.68 -0.96
C TYR A 41 3.58 7.04 -0.69
N TRP A 42 2.68 6.06 -0.81
CA TRP A 42 1.26 6.28 -0.55
C TRP A 42 0.95 6.57 0.91
N VAL A 43 1.59 5.88 1.85
CA VAL A 43 1.48 6.17 3.29
C VAL A 43 1.80 7.65 3.55
N ARG A 44 2.97 8.14 3.09
CA ARG A 44 3.36 9.55 3.24
C ARG A 44 2.43 10.53 2.53
N ARG A 45 1.88 10.13 1.38
CA ARG A 45 0.99 10.97 0.58
C ARG A 45 -0.39 11.12 1.22
N ILE A 46 -0.88 10.09 1.91
CA ILE A 46 -2.19 10.06 2.56
C ILE A 46 -2.15 10.73 3.93
N GLU A 47 -1.00 10.68 4.62
CA GLU A 47 -0.79 11.39 5.89
C GLU A 47 -0.64 12.92 5.76
N ARG A 48 -0.63 13.45 4.53
CA ARG A 48 -0.47 14.88 4.25
C ARG A 48 -1.82 15.54 4.01
#